data_AF-A0A4S4C4R8-F1
#
_entry.id   AF-A0A4S4C4R8-F1
#
_cell.length_a   1.000
_cell.length_b   1.000
_cell.length_c   1.000
_cell.angle_alpha   90.00
_cell.angle_beta   90.00
_cell.angle_gamma   90.00
#
_symmetry.space_group_name_H-M   'P 1'
#
loop_
_entity.id
_entity.type
_entity.pdbx_description
1 polymer ?
#
loop_
_entity_poly.entity_id
_entity_poly.type
_entity_poly.pdbx_seq_one_letter_code
_entity_poly.pdbx_strand_id
1 'polypeptide(L)'
;MERGGRICMETRLTAKFRAAGPKVMYNVRQRQAVVAGRTGRGEEKEMRTEGEAREAAGRGASPIALVELEPGRSMGKARCEPGWSWQVKEMPDYDLWYAVAGRGSIAVNGQRHPIAPGCCFTLRPGDRIEAEQHPDERLTVMFVHFQASAAGGTGGFRAPDCRVEVGDTARFESLMGRLLELRDMPPAWAEAEFDCTLKLLLLELYRSERQQPLAGRSTLRQRELVRTASDRLRQGAWTAADFDSLAAEAGVSQRYLSELFKRHTGRTLKTYAAGLRMERARLLLAESGMPITRIAEALGYADLYSFSKLFKEHNGLSPSEYRRRAPTTISTK
;
A
#
# COMPACT_ATOMS: atom_id res chain seq x y z
N MET A 1 -19.67 -9.46 -36.18
CA MET A 1 -20.04 -8.17 -35.59
C MET A 1 -19.34 -8.07 -34.25
N GLU A 2 -18.11 -7.55 -34.26
CA GLU A 2 -17.35 -7.18 -33.07
C GLU A 2 -16.62 -5.89 -33.44
N ARG A 3 -16.75 -4.83 -32.62
CA ARG A 3 -15.93 -3.62 -32.75
C ARG A 3 -15.38 -3.30 -31.38
N GLY A 4 -14.13 -3.72 -31.16
CA GLY A 4 -13.28 -3.23 -30.08
C GLY A 4 -12.83 -1.80 -30.37
N GLY A 5 -13.05 -0.90 -29.41
CA GLY A 5 -12.55 0.46 -29.43
C GLY A 5 -11.05 0.49 -29.14
N ARG A 6 -10.26 0.90 -30.13
CA ARG A 6 -8.81 1.13 -29.99
C ARG A 6 -8.58 2.45 -29.26
N ILE A 7 -7.71 2.40 -28.27
CA ILE A 7 -7.08 3.55 -27.63
C ILE A 7 -6.16 4.20 -28.66
N CYS A 8 -6.34 5.49 -28.91
CA CYS A 8 -5.46 6.27 -29.76
C CYS A 8 -4.18 6.60 -28.97
N MET A 9 -3.10 5.86 -29.22
CA MET A 9 -1.74 6.22 -28.80
C MET A 9 -1.07 6.94 -29.96
N GLU A 10 -0.84 8.24 -29.85
CA GLU A 10 0.14 8.92 -30.69
C GLU A 10 1.54 8.63 -30.15
N THR A 11 2.27 7.79 -30.89
CA THR A 11 3.68 7.46 -30.66
C THR A 11 4.53 8.30 -31.60
N ARG A 12 5.47 9.10 -31.09
CA ARG A 12 6.59 9.62 -31.89
C ARG A 12 7.93 9.29 -31.24
N LEU A 13 8.54 8.28 -31.84
CA LEU A 13 9.96 8.10 -32.19
C LEU A 13 11.05 8.48 -31.17
N THR A 14 11.76 7.41 -30.81
CA THR A 14 13.05 7.31 -30.11
C THR A 14 14.19 8.13 -30.72
N ALA A 15 15.01 8.74 -29.87
CA ALA A 15 16.41 9.05 -30.17
C ALA A 15 17.30 8.62 -29.00
N LYS A 16 18.26 7.71 -29.28
CA LYS A 16 19.36 7.32 -28.39
C LYS A 16 20.38 8.46 -28.33
N PHE A 17 20.83 8.87 -27.14
CA PHE A 17 22.10 9.58 -27.01
C PHE A 17 22.84 9.17 -25.72
N ARG A 18 24.06 8.64 -25.91
CA ARG A 18 25.13 8.54 -24.93
C ARG A 18 25.80 9.91 -24.81
N ALA A 19 26.17 10.36 -23.61
CA ALA A 19 27.38 11.16 -23.38
C ALA A 19 27.70 11.25 -21.87
N ALA A 20 29.00 11.39 -21.59
CA ALA A 20 29.67 11.28 -20.31
C ALA A 20 29.94 12.63 -19.61
N GLY A 21 29.97 12.60 -18.27
CA GLY A 21 30.76 13.47 -17.36
C GLY A 21 30.24 14.90 -17.08
N PRO A 22 30.76 15.62 -16.05
CA PRO A 22 31.69 15.21 -14.98
C PRO A 22 31.13 15.40 -13.55
N LYS A 23 31.84 14.79 -12.59
CA LYS A 23 31.66 14.90 -11.13
C LYS A 23 31.91 16.33 -10.64
N VAL A 24 31.00 16.86 -9.82
CA VAL A 24 31.28 18.04 -8.99
C VAL A 24 31.05 17.66 -7.53
N MET A 25 32.14 17.64 -6.76
CA MET A 25 32.13 17.45 -5.31
C MET A 25 31.69 18.75 -4.64
N TYR A 26 30.71 18.69 -3.74
CA TYR A 26 30.47 19.76 -2.77
C TYR A 26 30.66 19.24 -1.34
N ASN A 27 31.48 20.00 -0.62
CA ASN A 27 32.07 19.70 0.68
C ASN A 27 31.15 20.28 1.77
N VAL A 28 30.53 19.44 2.60
CA VAL A 28 29.68 19.87 3.71
C VAL A 28 30.56 20.14 4.94
N ARG A 29 30.76 21.42 5.26
CA ARG A 29 31.41 21.83 6.51
C ARG A 29 30.46 21.56 7.69
N GLN A 30 30.87 20.62 8.53
CA GLN A 30 30.34 20.42 9.88
C GLN A 30 30.54 21.68 10.75
N ARG A 31 29.53 22.05 11.53
CA ARG A 31 29.70 22.89 12.72
C ARG A 31 29.17 22.15 13.94
N GLN A 32 30.10 21.88 14.85
CA GLN A 32 29.88 21.42 16.22
C GLN A 32 29.31 22.55 17.09
N ALA A 33 28.45 22.21 18.04
CA ALA A 33 28.18 22.98 19.26
C ALA A 33 28.15 21.96 20.41
N VAL A 34 29.26 21.80 21.13
CA VAL A 34 29.58 22.42 22.44
C VAL A 34 28.64 21.94 23.55
N VAL A 35 29.18 21.02 24.35
CA VAL A 35 28.66 20.53 25.62
C VAL A 35 29.11 21.49 26.73
N ALA A 36 28.19 21.92 27.58
CA ALA A 36 28.48 22.48 28.89
C ALA A 36 27.44 21.99 29.90
N GLY A 37 27.90 21.24 30.90
CA GLY A 37 27.06 20.66 31.94
C GLY A 37 26.74 21.61 33.09
N ARG A 38 25.74 21.25 33.90
CA ARG A 38 25.74 21.40 35.36
C ARG A 38 24.66 20.54 36.00
N THR A 39 25.08 19.97 37.11
CA THR A 39 24.53 19.00 38.06
C THR A 39 23.30 19.46 38.86
N GLY A 40 22.43 18.51 39.24
CA GLY A 40 21.75 18.50 40.55
C GLY A 40 20.27 18.88 40.61
N ARG A 41 19.37 17.91 40.36
CA ARG A 41 18.03 17.74 40.98
C ARG A 41 17.41 16.44 40.44
N GLY A 42 17.89 15.32 40.96
CA GLY A 42 17.27 14.01 40.76
C GLY A 42 16.03 13.88 41.62
N GLU A 43 15.12 13.00 41.21
CA GLU A 43 13.98 12.45 41.98
C GLU A 43 12.62 13.18 41.90
N GLU A 44 12.53 14.52 41.76
CA GLU A 44 11.22 15.18 41.47
C GLU A 44 10.97 15.46 39.97
N LYS A 45 12.01 15.30 39.14
CA LYS A 45 11.92 15.52 37.69
C LYS A 45 11.42 14.29 36.93
N GLU A 46 11.59 13.09 37.48
CA GLU A 46 11.29 11.81 36.81
C GLU A 46 9.78 11.61 36.56
N MET A 47 8.92 12.01 37.50
CA MET A 47 7.48 11.82 37.38
C MET A 47 6.79 12.86 36.46
N ARG A 48 7.41 14.04 36.26
CA ARG A 48 6.98 15.04 35.26
C ARG A 48 7.46 14.68 33.85
N THR A 49 8.65 14.09 33.73
CA THR A 49 9.17 13.62 32.44
C THR A 49 8.43 12.41 31.89
N GLU A 50 7.81 11.55 32.72
CA GLU A 50 6.98 10.44 32.20
C GLU A 50 5.64 10.92 31.62
N GLY A 51 5.06 11.97 32.18
CA GLY A 51 3.86 12.63 31.64
C GLY A 51 4.13 13.35 30.32
N GLU A 52 5.23 14.11 30.26
CA GLU A 52 5.68 14.80 29.04
C GLU A 52 6.23 13.83 27.98
N ALA A 53 6.84 12.69 28.38
CA ALA A 53 7.25 11.64 27.47
C ALA A 53 6.06 10.84 26.91
N ARG A 54 4.98 10.65 27.69
CA ARG A 54 3.73 10.07 27.18
C ARG A 54 2.98 11.03 26.25
N GLU A 55 3.06 12.34 26.50
CA GLU A 55 2.51 13.36 25.60
C GLU A 55 3.37 13.55 24.32
N ALA A 56 4.69 13.35 24.42
CA ALA A 56 5.60 13.28 23.27
C ALA A 56 5.41 11.98 22.45
N ALA A 57 5.12 10.85 23.10
CA ALA A 57 4.81 9.57 22.44
C ALA A 57 3.48 9.59 21.66
N GLY A 58 2.59 10.56 21.94
CA GLY A 58 1.38 10.84 21.16
C GLY A 58 1.61 11.61 19.86
N ARG A 59 2.81 12.19 19.65
CA ARG A 59 3.21 12.78 18.37
C ARG A 59 3.75 11.68 17.47
N GLY A 60 2.85 10.81 17.00
CA GLY A 60 3.20 9.79 16.01
C GLY A 60 3.99 10.43 14.88
N ALA A 61 5.15 9.85 14.56
CA ALA A 61 6.00 10.32 13.46
C ALA A 61 5.15 10.50 12.20
N SER A 62 5.39 11.58 11.46
CA SER A 62 4.65 11.84 10.22
C SER A 62 4.76 10.63 9.29
N PRO A 63 3.63 10.11 8.76
CA PRO A 63 3.61 8.87 7.97
C PRO A 63 4.40 8.97 6.65
N ILE A 64 4.86 10.16 6.29
CA ILE A 64 5.53 10.46 5.02
C ILE A 64 6.82 11.25 5.16
N ALA A 65 7.27 11.57 6.39
CA ALA A 65 8.47 12.42 6.57
C ALA A 65 9.76 11.75 6.07
N LEU A 66 9.84 10.43 6.15
CA LEU A 66 10.99 9.63 5.71
C LEU A 66 10.69 8.83 4.44
N VAL A 67 9.63 9.18 3.72
CA VAL A 67 9.25 8.51 2.46
C VAL A 67 9.75 9.36 1.30
N GLU A 68 10.44 8.74 0.36
CA GLU A 68 10.76 9.36 -0.94
C GLU A 68 9.65 8.99 -1.93
N LEU A 69 9.12 10.00 -2.62
CA LEU A 69 8.06 9.83 -3.60
C LEU A 69 8.56 10.20 -4.99
N GLU A 70 8.49 9.25 -5.91
CA GLU A 70 8.97 9.42 -7.27
C GLU A 70 7.82 9.34 -8.28
N PRO A 71 7.87 10.12 -9.37
CA PRO A 71 6.85 10.07 -10.41
C PRO A 71 6.79 8.67 -11.04
N GLY A 72 5.57 8.16 -11.20
CA GLY A 72 5.29 6.86 -11.77
C GLY A 72 5.08 6.91 -13.28
N ARG A 73 4.38 5.90 -13.82
CA ARG A 73 4.27 5.69 -15.26
C ARG A 73 3.59 6.82 -16.05
N SER A 74 2.67 7.54 -15.42
CA SER A 74 1.87 8.57 -16.09
C SER A 74 1.20 9.50 -15.09
N MET A 75 0.84 10.69 -15.56
CA MET A 75 -0.03 11.62 -14.86
C MET A 75 -0.79 12.46 -15.88
N GLY A 76 -1.97 12.94 -15.52
CA GLY A 76 -2.73 13.79 -16.42
C GLY A 76 -4.10 14.18 -15.90
N LYS A 77 -4.84 14.85 -16.79
CA LYS A 77 -6.25 15.18 -16.62
C LYS A 77 -7.03 14.57 -17.76
N ALA A 78 -8.04 13.78 -17.45
CA ALA A 78 -8.90 13.13 -18.43
C ALA A 78 -10.34 13.62 -18.28
N ARG A 79 -10.96 13.96 -19.41
CA ARG A 79 -12.41 14.12 -19.50
C ARG A 79 -12.95 12.84 -20.13
N CYS A 80 -13.65 12.01 -19.37
CA CYS A 80 -14.02 10.65 -19.75
C CYS A 80 -15.13 10.62 -20.80
N GLU A 81 -14.92 10.04 -21.98
CA GLU A 81 -15.96 9.96 -23.04
C GLU A 81 -17.23 9.23 -22.59
N PRO A 82 -18.44 9.52 -23.11
CA PRO A 82 -19.68 8.80 -22.77
C PRO A 82 -19.52 7.28 -22.77
N GLY A 83 -20.09 6.60 -21.76
CA GLY A 83 -19.88 5.16 -21.55
C GLY A 83 -18.48 4.74 -21.07
N TRP A 84 -17.62 5.68 -20.68
CA TRP A 84 -16.31 5.36 -20.10
C TRP A 84 -16.42 4.39 -18.93
N SER A 85 -15.56 3.38 -19.00
CA SER A 85 -15.28 2.46 -17.91
C SER A 85 -13.78 2.21 -17.86
N TRP A 86 -13.30 1.80 -16.69
CA TRP A 86 -11.91 1.50 -16.45
C TRP A 86 -11.79 0.22 -15.63
N GLN A 87 -10.96 -0.69 -16.11
CA GLN A 87 -10.81 -2.03 -15.55
C GLN A 87 -9.31 -2.32 -15.41
N VAL A 88 -8.86 -2.53 -14.18
CA VAL A 88 -7.46 -2.87 -13.86
C VAL A 88 -7.46 -4.12 -13.00
N LYS A 89 -6.84 -5.19 -13.53
CA LYS A 89 -6.73 -6.47 -12.81
C LYS A 89 -5.72 -6.43 -11.66
N GLU A 90 -4.69 -5.61 -11.81
CA GLU A 90 -3.64 -5.43 -10.81
C GLU A 90 -2.96 -4.09 -11.06
N MET A 91 -3.09 -3.16 -10.13
CA MET A 91 -2.42 -1.88 -10.20
C MET A 91 -0.91 -2.07 -9.95
N PRO A 92 0.00 -1.57 -10.80
CA PRO A 92 1.42 -1.88 -10.64
C PRO A 92 2.20 -0.86 -9.78
N ASP A 93 1.63 0.32 -9.52
CA ASP A 93 2.22 1.40 -8.71
C ASP A 93 1.12 2.08 -7.87
N TYR A 94 1.43 3.14 -7.12
CA TYR A 94 0.38 3.96 -6.51
C TYR A 94 -0.23 4.89 -7.55
N ASP A 95 -1.52 5.20 -7.39
CA ASP A 95 -2.20 6.21 -8.20
C ASP A 95 -3.03 7.11 -7.29
N LEU A 96 -2.79 8.42 -7.39
CA LEU A 96 -3.59 9.44 -6.75
C LEU A 96 -4.66 9.93 -7.73
N TRP A 97 -5.86 9.35 -7.62
CA TRP A 97 -6.94 9.53 -8.58
C TRP A 97 -8.02 10.46 -8.00
N TYR A 98 -8.16 11.65 -8.58
CA TYR A 98 -9.01 12.72 -8.07
C TYR A 98 -10.15 13.05 -9.04
N ALA A 99 -11.38 13.06 -8.54
CA ALA A 99 -12.55 13.48 -9.31
C ALA A 99 -12.77 14.99 -9.20
N VAL A 100 -12.54 15.69 -10.32
CA VAL A 100 -12.75 17.15 -10.45
C VAL A 100 -14.23 17.47 -10.72
N ALA A 101 -14.87 16.68 -11.59
CA ALA A 101 -16.27 16.89 -11.98
C ALA A 101 -16.96 15.58 -12.39
N GLY A 102 -18.29 15.60 -12.43
CA GLY A 102 -19.12 14.45 -12.81
C GLY A 102 -19.31 13.44 -11.69
N ARG A 103 -19.95 12.31 -12.02
CA ARG A 103 -20.24 11.22 -11.07
C ARG A 103 -19.99 9.85 -11.66
N GLY A 104 -19.91 8.85 -10.80
CA GLY A 104 -19.75 7.47 -11.20
C GLY A 104 -19.63 6.53 -10.00
N SER A 105 -19.15 5.34 -10.27
CA SER A 105 -18.88 4.32 -9.25
C SER A 105 -17.51 3.70 -9.51
N ILE A 106 -16.74 3.47 -8.44
CA ILE A 106 -15.48 2.74 -8.48
C ILE A 106 -15.52 1.62 -7.46
N ALA A 107 -15.18 0.41 -7.88
CA ALA A 107 -14.93 -0.73 -7.02
C ALA A 107 -13.42 -0.93 -6.89
N VAL A 108 -12.92 -0.92 -5.66
CA VAL A 108 -11.51 -1.20 -5.32
C VAL A 108 -11.50 -2.50 -4.52
N ASN A 109 -10.86 -3.54 -5.05
CA ASN A 109 -10.83 -4.89 -4.47
C ASN A 109 -12.24 -5.44 -4.14
N GLY A 110 -13.22 -5.16 -5.02
CA GLY A 110 -14.62 -5.55 -4.86
C GLY A 110 -15.44 -4.65 -3.94
N GLN A 111 -14.83 -3.69 -3.23
CA GLN A 111 -15.57 -2.71 -2.43
C GLN A 111 -15.95 -1.51 -3.29
N ARG A 112 -17.25 -1.28 -3.45
CA ARG A 112 -17.80 -0.20 -4.27
C ARG A 112 -17.93 1.11 -3.50
N HIS A 113 -17.55 2.21 -4.15
CA HIS A 113 -17.56 3.56 -3.65
C HIS A 113 -18.15 4.52 -4.69
N PRO A 114 -18.95 5.53 -4.26
CA PRO A 114 -19.41 6.56 -5.17
C PRO A 114 -18.26 7.51 -5.54
N ILE A 115 -18.21 7.87 -6.82
CA ILE A 115 -17.35 8.92 -7.36
C ILE A 115 -18.18 10.21 -7.41
N ALA A 116 -17.65 11.28 -6.81
CA ALA A 116 -18.24 12.61 -6.86
C ALA A 116 -17.12 13.66 -6.84
N PRO A 117 -17.38 14.91 -7.26
CA PRO A 117 -16.38 15.98 -7.22
C PRO A 117 -15.80 16.14 -5.81
N GLY A 118 -14.49 16.33 -5.70
CA GLY A 118 -13.79 16.42 -4.42
C GLY A 118 -13.42 15.07 -3.79
N CYS A 119 -13.83 13.95 -4.37
CA CYS A 119 -13.36 12.63 -3.93
C CYS A 119 -11.96 12.35 -4.51
N CYS A 120 -11.01 12.04 -3.63
CA CYS A 120 -9.72 11.50 -3.98
C CYS A 120 -9.65 10.02 -3.60
N PHE A 121 -9.09 9.20 -4.49
CA PHE A 121 -8.83 7.79 -4.27
C PHE A 121 -7.32 7.56 -4.30
N THR A 122 -6.78 6.97 -3.24
CA THR A 122 -5.39 6.48 -3.25
C THR A 122 -5.41 4.99 -3.55
N LEU A 123 -5.08 4.65 -4.79
CA LEU A 123 -4.98 3.29 -5.30
C LEU A 123 -3.55 2.77 -5.07
N ARG A 124 -3.42 1.51 -4.71
CA ARG A 124 -2.17 0.88 -4.26
C ARG A 124 -1.69 -0.17 -5.26
N PRO A 125 -0.38 -0.48 -5.29
CA PRO A 125 0.11 -1.66 -5.97
C PRO A 125 -0.65 -2.93 -5.52
N GLY A 126 -1.13 -3.72 -6.46
CA GLY A 126 -1.95 -4.92 -6.24
C GLY A 126 -3.47 -4.69 -6.28
N ASP A 127 -3.95 -3.44 -6.24
CA ASP A 127 -5.39 -3.17 -6.22
C ASP A 127 -6.07 -3.60 -7.54
N ARG A 128 -7.27 -4.19 -7.41
CA ARG A 128 -8.21 -4.46 -8.51
C ARG A 128 -9.21 -3.33 -8.62
N ILE A 129 -9.32 -2.71 -9.80
CA ILE A 129 -10.15 -1.53 -10.03
C ILE A 129 -11.20 -1.81 -11.10
N GLU A 130 -12.44 -1.47 -10.78
CA GLU A 130 -13.54 -1.41 -11.74
C GLU A 130 -14.26 -0.07 -11.57
N ALA A 131 -14.10 0.86 -12.51
CA ALA A 131 -14.75 2.15 -12.46
C ALA A 131 -15.66 2.37 -13.67
N GLU A 132 -16.76 3.06 -13.46
CA GLU A 132 -17.70 3.46 -14.49
C GLU A 132 -18.22 4.87 -14.19
N GLN A 133 -18.44 5.67 -15.23
CA GLN A 133 -19.07 6.96 -15.06
C GLN A 133 -20.60 6.88 -15.10
N HIS A 134 -21.25 7.88 -14.54
CA HIS A 134 -22.68 8.08 -14.72
C HIS A 134 -22.99 8.44 -16.19
N PRO A 135 -24.09 7.93 -16.78
CA PRO A 135 -24.44 8.19 -18.17
C PRO A 135 -24.58 9.69 -18.52
N ASP A 136 -25.14 10.47 -17.61
CA ASP A 136 -25.48 11.88 -17.86
C ASP A 136 -24.51 12.88 -17.20
N GLU A 137 -23.64 12.42 -16.29
CA GLU A 137 -22.75 13.28 -15.51
C GLU A 137 -21.28 12.93 -15.79
N ARG A 138 -20.81 13.40 -16.95
CA ARG A 138 -19.48 13.09 -17.50
C ARG A 138 -18.35 13.32 -16.50
N LEU A 139 -17.54 12.29 -16.25
CA LEU A 139 -16.41 12.37 -15.33
C LEU A 139 -15.27 13.22 -15.90
N THR A 140 -14.69 14.06 -15.05
CA THR A 140 -13.39 14.72 -15.26
C THR A 140 -12.49 14.40 -14.10
N VAL A 141 -11.32 13.84 -14.37
CA VAL A 141 -10.44 13.28 -13.35
C VAL A 141 -9.02 13.77 -13.56
N MET A 142 -8.29 13.96 -12.48
CA MET A 142 -6.83 14.12 -12.48
C MET A 142 -6.22 12.88 -11.84
N PHE A 143 -5.12 12.40 -12.36
CA PHE A 143 -4.45 11.21 -11.85
C PHE A 143 -2.94 11.41 -11.86
N VAL A 144 -2.27 10.85 -10.85
CA VAL A 144 -0.81 10.90 -10.69
C VAL A 144 -0.34 9.54 -10.22
N HIS A 145 0.32 8.80 -11.10
CA HIS A 145 1.03 7.59 -10.70
C HIS A 145 2.31 7.96 -9.96
N PHE A 146 2.66 7.20 -8.92
CA PHE A 146 3.89 7.40 -8.16
C PHE A 146 4.40 6.12 -7.51
N GLN A 147 5.68 6.12 -7.15
CA GLN A 147 6.33 5.12 -6.31
C GLN A 147 6.63 5.73 -4.94
N ALA A 148 6.63 4.90 -3.91
CA ALA A 148 6.96 5.31 -2.56
C ALA A 148 7.98 4.34 -1.96
N SER A 149 9.11 4.88 -1.51
CA SER A 149 10.18 4.12 -0.86
C SER A 149 10.47 4.72 0.51
N ALA A 150 10.70 3.87 1.52
CA ALA A 150 11.05 4.33 2.85
C ALA A 150 12.56 4.47 2.98
N ALA A 151 13.04 5.66 3.35
CA ALA A 151 14.44 5.88 3.66
C ALA A 151 14.83 5.07 4.90
N GLY A 152 15.63 4.00 4.71
CA GLY A 152 16.22 3.23 5.82
C GLY A 152 15.52 1.92 6.21
N GLY A 153 14.66 1.34 5.37
CA GLY A 153 14.29 -0.09 5.43
C GLY A 153 13.38 -0.54 6.60
N THR A 154 12.99 0.34 7.51
CA THR A 154 12.06 0.01 8.60
C THR A 154 11.01 1.12 8.79
N GLY A 155 9.89 0.98 8.06
CA GLY A 155 8.75 1.88 8.12
C GLY A 155 8.05 1.96 6.78
N GLY A 156 7.04 1.13 6.55
CA GLY A 156 6.30 1.13 5.28
C GLY A 156 5.61 2.48 5.04
N PHE A 157 5.53 2.92 3.77
CA PHE A 157 4.66 4.03 3.39
C PHE A 157 3.22 3.69 3.75
N ARG A 158 2.64 4.42 4.72
CA ARG A 158 1.22 4.30 5.06
C ARG A 158 0.43 5.21 4.12
N ALA A 159 -0.06 4.68 3.01
CA ALA A 159 -0.95 5.43 2.12
C ALA A 159 -2.24 5.92 2.84
N PRO A 160 -2.82 7.05 2.38
CA PRO A 160 -4.17 7.47 2.76
C PRO A 160 -5.24 6.38 2.58
N ASP A 161 -6.38 6.54 3.27
CA ASP A 161 -7.57 5.74 3.08
C ASP A 161 -7.95 5.70 1.59
N CYS A 162 -8.47 4.57 1.13
CA CYS A 162 -8.75 4.36 -0.30
C CYS A 162 -9.69 5.39 -0.93
N ARG A 163 -10.56 6.04 -0.12
CA ARG A 163 -11.41 7.15 -0.54
C ARG A 163 -11.40 8.23 0.54
N VAL A 164 -11.05 9.43 0.15
CA VAL A 164 -11.05 10.62 1.00
C VAL A 164 -11.82 11.73 0.29
N GLU A 165 -12.77 12.35 1.00
CA GLU A 165 -13.34 13.62 0.56
C GLU A 165 -12.40 14.74 0.97
N VAL A 166 -11.91 15.47 -0.02
CA VAL A 166 -10.98 16.58 0.15
C VAL A 166 -11.73 17.78 0.71
N GLY A 167 -11.23 18.36 1.80
CA GLY A 167 -11.83 19.55 2.42
C GLY A 167 -11.67 20.82 1.57
N ASP A 168 -10.43 21.19 1.26
CA ASP A 168 -10.10 22.36 0.43
C ASP A 168 -9.78 21.93 -1.00
N THR A 169 -10.82 21.83 -1.83
CA THR A 169 -10.68 21.37 -3.22
C THR A 169 -9.89 22.35 -4.08
N ALA A 170 -10.00 23.66 -3.86
CA ALA A 170 -9.28 24.67 -4.64
C ALA A 170 -7.77 24.55 -4.45
N ARG A 171 -7.32 24.42 -3.21
CA ARG A 171 -5.89 24.21 -2.90
C ARG A 171 -5.40 22.87 -3.42
N PHE A 172 -6.20 21.81 -3.25
CA PHE A 172 -5.84 20.47 -3.71
C PHE A 172 -5.70 20.41 -5.24
N GLU A 173 -6.65 20.98 -5.98
CA GLU A 173 -6.62 21.05 -7.44
C GLU A 173 -5.46 21.89 -7.96
N SER A 174 -5.08 22.97 -7.25
CA SER A 174 -3.89 23.76 -7.58
C SER A 174 -2.59 22.95 -7.45
N LEU A 175 -2.44 22.20 -6.37
CA LEU A 175 -1.28 21.31 -6.17
C LEU A 175 -1.26 20.15 -7.18
N MET A 176 -2.42 19.56 -7.48
CA MET A 176 -2.54 18.55 -8.54
C MET A 176 -2.14 19.13 -9.90
N GLY A 177 -2.64 20.31 -10.26
CA GLY A 177 -2.26 21.03 -11.48
C GLY A 177 -0.76 21.26 -11.56
N ARG A 178 -0.13 21.67 -10.45
CA ARG A 178 1.32 21.85 -10.39
C ARG A 178 2.08 20.56 -10.68
N LEU A 179 1.66 19.42 -10.12
CA LEU A 179 2.26 18.13 -10.46
C LEU A 179 2.15 17.80 -11.94
N LEU A 180 0.99 18.06 -12.56
CA LEU A 180 0.79 17.78 -13.98
C LEU A 180 1.68 18.63 -14.90
N GLU A 181 2.01 19.86 -14.50
CA GLU A 181 2.93 20.74 -15.22
C GLU A 181 4.38 20.22 -15.17
N LEU A 182 4.79 19.56 -14.08
CA LEU A 182 6.16 19.05 -13.94
C LEU A 182 6.53 18.03 -15.01
N ARG A 183 5.55 17.33 -15.60
CA ARG A 183 5.76 16.38 -16.71
C ARG A 183 6.50 17.03 -17.89
N ASP A 184 6.18 18.28 -18.17
CA ASP A 184 6.66 18.98 -19.36
C ASP A 184 7.85 19.92 -19.04
N MET A 185 8.28 19.95 -17.77
CA MET A 185 9.38 20.78 -17.31
C MET A 185 10.74 20.08 -17.46
N PRO A 186 11.83 20.83 -17.69
CA PRO A 186 13.18 20.27 -17.65
C PRO A 186 13.46 19.57 -16.31
N PRO A 187 14.24 18.49 -16.28
CA PRO A 187 14.44 17.64 -15.09
C PRO A 187 15.17 18.34 -13.92
N ALA A 188 15.65 19.57 -14.11
CA ALA A 188 16.31 20.29 -13.03
C ALA A 188 15.30 20.63 -11.92
N TRP A 189 15.46 20.00 -10.76
CA TRP A 189 14.64 20.14 -9.54
C TRP A 189 13.22 19.56 -9.62
N ALA A 190 12.78 19.07 -10.77
CA ALA A 190 11.42 18.54 -10.97
C ALA A 190 11.11 17.35 -10.04
N GLU A 191 12.09 16.47 -9.79
CA GLU A 191 11.92 15.32 -8.87
C GLU A 191 11.73 15.77 -7.43
N ALA A 192 12.55 16.71 -6.95
CA ALA A 192 12.42 17.26 -5.59
C ALA A 192 11.11 18.04 -5.42
N GLU A 193 10.70 18.79 -6.45
CA GLU A 193 9.43 19.51 -6.46
C GLU A 193 8.23 18.54 -6.48
N PHE A 194 8.31 17.47 -7.27
CA PHE A 194 7.31 16.40 -7.29
C PHE A 194 7.14 15.78 -5.91
N ASP A 195 8.24 15.34 -5.29
CA ASP A 195 8.24 14.73 -3.96
C ASP A 195 7.61 15.67 -2.91
N CYS A 196 8.05 16.94 -2.87
CA CYS A 196 7.51 17.93 -1.95
C CYS A 196 6.02 18.21 -2.18
N THR A 197 5.61 18.38 -3.44
CA THR A 197 4.22 18.71 -3.79
C THR A 197 3.29 17.53 -3.52
N LEU A 198 3.71 16.31 -3.84
CA LEU A 198 2.95 15.11 -3.54
C LEU A 198 2.85 14.88 -2.02
N LYS A 199 3.92 15.13 -1.25
CA LYS A 199 3.85 15.11 0.22
C LYS A 199 2.82 16.09 0.77
N LEU A 200 2.73 17.31 0.20
CA LEU A 200 1.70 18.28 0.60
C LEU A 200 0.29 17.76 0.31
N LEU A 201 0.05 17.17 -0.87
CA LEU A 201 -1.24 16.55 -1.20
C LEU A 201 -1.61 15.43 -0.23
N LEU A 202 -0.67 14.52 0.06
CA LEU A 202 -0.90 13.42 1.01
C LEU A 202 -1.20 13.95 2.42
N LEU A 203 -0.54 15.03 2.87
CA LEU A 203 -0.87 15.67 4.14
C LEU A 203 -2.29 16.24 4.18
N GLU A 204 -2.77 16.83 3.08
CA GLU A 204 -4.17 17.28 2.99
C GLU A 204 -5.15 16.11 3.10
N LEU A 205 -4.81 14.95 2.51
CA LEU A 205 -5.62 13.74 2.64
C LEU A 205 -5.62 13.19 4.07
N TYR A 206 -4.45 13.07 4.72
CA TYR A 206 -4.38 12.63 6.11
C TYR A 206 -5.12 13.58 7.07
N ARG A 207 -5.15 14.89 6.80
CA ARG A 207 -5.92 15.86 7.59
C ARG A 207 -7.42 15.69 7.36
N SER A 208 -7.84 15.50 6.11
CA SER A 208 -9.24 15.24 5.76
C SER A 208 -9.73 13.92 6.37
N GLU A 209 -8.87 12.89 6.39
CA GLU A 209 -8.96 11.64 7.15
C GLU A 209 -8.92 11.78 8.67
N ARG A 210 -8.63 12.98 9.22
CA ARG A 210 -8.80 13.28 10.66
C ARG A 210 -9.98 14.20 10.99
N GLN A 211 -10.57 14.88 10.02
CA GLN A 211 -11.77 15.73 10.21
C GLN A 211 -13.18 15.14 9.87
N GLN A 212 -13.37 14.28 8.86
CA GLN A 212 -14.58 13.44 8.65
C GLN A 212 -15.17 12.76 9.92
N PRO A 213 -16.51 12.63 10.02
CA PRO A 213 -17.20 12.07 11.19
C PRO A 213 -16.78 10.64 11.57
N LEU A 214 -16.58 10.41 12.87
CA LEU A 214 -16.13 9.15 13.47
C LEU A 214 -16.98 7.91 13.08
N ALA A 215 -18.29 8.09 12.82
CA ALA A 215 -19.20 7.00 12.49
C ALA A 215 -18.89 6.33 11.13
N GLY A 216 -18.50 7.11 10.12
CA GLY A 216 -18.09 6.57 8.80
C GLY A 216 -16.66 6.03 8.82
N ARG A 217 -15.78 6.66 9.61
CA ARG A 217 -14.37 6.28 9.73
C ARG A 217 -14.11 4.97 10.43
N SER A 218 -14.82 4.67 11.51
CA SER A 218 -14.53 3.45 12.26
C SER A 218 -14.72 2.24 11.36
N THR A 219 -15.79 2.22 10.56
CA THR A 219 -16.09 1.14 9.62
C THR A 219 -15.10 1.09 8.45
N LEU A 220 -14.75 2.23 7.83
CA LEU A 220 -13.79 2.26 6.72
C LEU A 220 -12.38 1.88 7.17
N ARG A 221 -11.90 2.47 8.28
CA ARG A 221 -10.61 2.13 8.90
C ARG A 221 -10.57 0.67 9.33
N GLN A 222 -11.66 0.15 9.89
CA GLN A 222 -11.74 -1.27 10.27
C GLN A 222 -11.58 -2.19 9.06
N ARG A 223 -12.27 -1.89 7.95
CA ARG A 223 -12.15 -2.65 6.70
C ARG A 223 -10.75 -2.55 6.11
N GLU A 224 -10.17 -1.35 6.13
CA GLU A 224 -8.79 -1.10 5.69
C GLU A 224 -7.79 -1.95 6.49
N LEU A 225 -7.89 -1.94 7.82
CA LEU A 225 -7.03 -2.76 8.69
C LEU A 225 -7.12 -4.25 8.37
N VAL A 226 -8.34 -4.75 8.11
CA VAL A 226 -8.56 -6.15 7.71
C VAL A 226 -7.97 -6.42 6.33
N ARG A 227 -8.10 -5.48 5.38
CA ARG A 227 -7.54 -5.60 4.04
C ARG A 227 -6.02 -5.61 4.07
N THR A 228 -5.38 -4.63 4.70
CA THR A 228 -3.92 -4.57 4.87
C THR A 228 -3.40 -5.82 5.55
N ALA A 229 -4.07 -6.30 6.59
CA ALA A 229 -3.72 -7.56 7.23
C ALA A 229 -3.83 -8.75 6.25
N SER A 230 -4.89 -8.81 5.44
CA SER A 230 -5.09 -9.88 4.45
C SER A 230 -4.02 -9.88 3.37
N ASP A 231 -3.69 -8.69 2.83
CA ASP A 231 -2.71 -8.52 1.77
C ASP A 231 -1.31 -8.86 2.28
N ARG A 232 -0.98 -8.37 3.48
CA ARG A 232 0.27 -8.74 4.14
C ARG A 232 0.31 -10.24 4.26
N LEU A 233 -0.71 -10.89 4.84
CA LEU A 233 -0.79 -12.34 5.01
C LEU A 233 -0.62 -13.16 3.72
N ARG A 234 -0.92 -12.61 2.53
CA ARG A 234 -0.72 -13.31 1.25
C ARG A 234 0.73 -13.28 0.76
N GLN A 235 1.54 -12.31 1.17
CA GLN A 235 2.86 -12.03 0.60
C GLN A 235 4.02 -12.81 1.25
N GLY A 236 3.81 -13.53 2.35
CA GLY A 236 4.90 -14.01 3.21
C GLY A 236 4.67 -15.33 3.92
N ALA A 237 5.70 -15.79 4.62
CA ALA A 237 5.66 -16.92 5.55
C ALA A 237 5.60 -16.35 6.97
N TRP A 238 4.51 -16.63 7.69
CA TRP A 238 4.21 -15.97 8.97
C TRP A 238 4.82 -16.68 10.16
N THR A 239 5.01 -15.96 11.25
CA THR A 239 5.34 -16.42 12.60
C THR A 239 4.47 -15.68 13.61
N ALA A 240 4.56 -16.05 14.89
CA ALA A 240 3.83 -15.33 15.94
C ALA A 240 4.25 -13.85 16.05
N ALA A 241 5.54 -13.57 15.88
CA ALA A 241 6.11 -12.23 15.92
C ALA A 241 5.59 -11.33 14.78
N ASP A 242 5.27 -11.92 13.62
CA ASP A 242 4.75 -11.16 12.48
C ASP A 242 3.34 -10.62 12.73
N PHE A 243 2.52 -11.29 13.56
CA PHE A 243 1.19 -10.76 13.91
C PHE A 243 1.26 -9.57 14.85
N ASP A 244 2.27 -9.53 15.73
CA ASP A 244 2.49 -8.40 16.63
C ASP A 244 3.05 -7.19 15.86
N SER A 245 4.00 -7.43 14.95
CA SER A 245 4.49 -6.41 14.00
C SER A 245 3.35 -5.84 13.16
N LEU A 246 2.50 -6.71 12.59
CA LEU A 246 1.36 -6.31 11.78
C LEU A 246 0.38 -5.41 12.56
N ALA A 247 0.14 -5.73 13.83
CA ALA A 247 -0.72 -4.93 14.69
C ALA A 247 -0.06 -3.59 15.06
N ALA A 248 1.25 -3.58 15.33
CA ALA A 248 2.01 -2.37 15.63
C ALA A 248 2.06 -1.40 14.44
N GLU A 249 2.32 -1.89 13.22
CA GLU A 249 2.26 -1.12 11.97
C GLU A 249 0.88 -0.49 11.76
N ALA A 250 -0.16 -1.23 12.12
CA ALA A 250 -1.56 -0.81 12.05
C ALA A 250 -1.99 0.13 13.19
N GLY A 251 -1.14 0.36 14.19
CA GLY A 251 -1.42 1.20 15.36
C GLY A 251 -2.55 0.65 16.25
N VAL A 252 -2.69 -0.67 16.34
CA VAL A 252 -3.71 -1.36 17.14
C VAL A 252 -3.13 -2.52 17.94
N SER A 253 -3.84 -2.99 18.97
CA SER A 253 -3.42 -4.21 19.67
C SER A 253 -3.66 -5.45 18.79
N GLN A 254 -2.78 -6.45 18.92
CA GLN A 254 -2.92 -7.73 18.23
C GLN A 254 -4.27 -8.41 18.50
N ARG A 255 -4.75 -8.30 19.75
CA ARG A 255 -6.07 -8.78 20.16
C ARG A 255 -7.19 -8.10 19.37
N TYR A 256 -7.18 -6.77 19.32
CA TYR A 256 -8.17 -6.00 18.56
C TYR A 256 -8.12 -6.36 17.07
N LEU A 257 -6.94 -6.44 16.47
CA LEU A 257 -6.79 -6.79 15.06
C LEU A 257 -7.32 -8.22 14.79
N SER A 258 -7.03 -9.20 15.64
CA SER A 258 -7.58 -10.56 15.51
C SER A 258 -9.10 -10.61 15.63
N GLU A 259 -9.68 -9.92 16.62
CA GLU A 259 -11.13 -9.85 16.78
C GLU A 259 -11.79 -9.16 15.58
N LEU A 260 -11.20 -8.07 15.12
CA LEU A 260 -11.69 -7.31 13.98
C LEU A 260 -11.63 -8.13 12.68
N PHE A 261 -10.51 -8.81 12.45
CA PHE A 261 -10.30 -9.70 11.32
C PHE A 261 -11.30 -10.86 11.34
N LYS A 262 -11.57 -11.44 12.52
CA LYS A 262 -12.60 -12.48 12.69
C LYS A 262 -13.99 -11.96 12.37
N ARG A 263 -14.34 -10.75 12.82
CA ARG A 263 -15.65 -10.14 12.51
C ARG A 263 -15.86 -9.95 11.01
N HIS A 264 -14.82 -9.59 10.26
CA HIS A 264 -14.93 -9.29 8.83
C HIS A 264 -14.75 -10.51 7.91
N THR A 265 -13.89 -11.46 8.30
CA THR A 265 -13.51 -12.61 7.45
C THR A 265 -14.08 -13.95 7.93
N GLY A 266 -14.70 -13.97 9.13
CA GLY A 266 -15.16 -15.17 9.80
C GLY A 266 -14.05 -16.02 10.44
N ARG A 267 -12.77 -15.69 10.22
CA ARG A 267 -11.60 -16.46 10.68
C ARG A 267 -10.65 -15.58 11.47
N THR A 268 -9.93 -16.12 12.45
CA THR A 268 -8.87 -15.36 13.13
C THR A 268 -7.65 -15.22 12.22
N LEU A 269 -6.82 -14.19 12.45
CA LEU A 269 -5.54 -14.00 11.74
C LEU A 269 -4.71 -15.29 11.69
N LYS A 270 -4.57 -15.98 12.82
CA LYS A 270 -3.81 -17.24 12.93
C LYS A 270 -4.39 -18.35 12.05
N THR A 271 -5.71 -18.55 12.10
CA THR A 271 -6.38 -19.58 11.29
C THR A 271 -6.36 -19.27 9.79
N TYR A 272 -6.44 -17.99 9.42
CA TYR A 272 -6.36 -17.54 8.04
C TYR A 272 -4.95 -17.74 7.47
N ALA A 273 -3.92 -17.33 8.22
CA ALA A 273 -2.52 -17.55 7.85
C ALA A 273 -2.17 -19.04 7.75
N ALA A 274 -2.67 -19.88 8.66
CA ALA A 274 -2.48 -21.33 8.59
C ALA A 274 -3.09 -21.93 7.31
N GLY A 275 -4.28 -21.46 6.90
CA GLY A 275 -4.91 -21.85 5.63
C GLY A 275 -4.04 -21.50 4.42
N LEU A 276 -3.54 -20.26 4.35
CA LEU A 276 -2.64 -19.84 3.27
C LEU A 276 -1.36 -20.67 3.20
N ARG A 277 -0.78 -21.06 4.35
CA ARG A 277 0.37 -21.98 4.36
C ARG A 277 0.01 -23.35 3.81
N MET A 278 -1.17 -23.88 4.12
CA MET A 278 -1.63 -25.18 3.60
C MET A 278 -1.90 -25.13 2.10
N GLU A 279 -2.46 -24.03 1.59
CA GLU A 279 -2.61 -23.79 0.16
C GLU A 279 -1.24 -23.77 -0.55
N ARG A 280 -0.24 -23.11 0.05
CA ARG A 280 1.12 -23.08 -0.49
C ARG A 280 1.80 -24.45 -0.43
N ALA A 281 1.59 -25.21 0.64
CA ALA A 281 2.04 -26.60 0.75
C ALA A 281 1.45 -27.46 -0.37
N ARG A 282 0.16 -27.26 -0.68
CA ARG A 282 -0.54 -27.97 -1.75
C ARG A 282 0.12 -27.74 -3.12
N LEU A 283 0.47 -26.49 -3.42
CA LEU A 283 1.17 -26.10 -4.65
C LEU A 283 2.56 -26.74 -4.70
N LEU A 284 3.36 -26.59 -3.65
CA LEU A 284 4.72 -27.18 -3.59
C LEU A 284 4.71 -28.71 -3.71
N LEU A 285 3.71 -29.39 -3.13
CA LEU A 285 3.58 -30.84 -3.23
C LEU A 285 3.19 -31.32 -4.63
N ALA A 286 2.44 -30.50 -5.38
CA ALA A 286 1.98 -30.82 -6.73
C ALA A 286 2.99 -30.44 -7.82
N GLU A 287 3.69 -29.32 -7.64
CA GLU A 287 4.48 -28.68 -8.71
C GLU A 287 5.99 -28.84 -8.50
N SER A 288 6.44 -29.36 -7.35
CA SER A 288 7.88 -29.52 -7.07
C SER A 288 8.26 -30.94 -6.66
N GLY A 289 9.48 -31.35 -7.03
CA GLY A 289 10.14 -32.55 -6.53
C GLY A 289 10.74 -32.40 -5.12
N MET A 290 10.52 -31.27 -4.45
CA MET A 290 11.15 -30.96 -3.16
C MET A 290 10.77 -32.02 -2.11
N PRO A 291 11.70 -32.53 -1.29
CA PRO A 291 11.36 -33.45 -0.21
C PRO A 291 10.31 -32.86 0.74
N ILE A 292 9.37 -33.67 1.24
CA ILE A 292 8.28 -33.20 2.11
C ILE A 292 8.83 -32.55 3.39
N THR A 293 9.95 -33.06 3.90
CA THR A 293 10.71 -32.45 5.01
C THR A 293 11.13 -31.02 4.70
N ARG A 294 11.70 -30.78 3.52
CA ARG A 294 12.12 -29.44 3.06
C ARG A 294 10.93 -28.51 2.83
N ILE A 295 9.80 -29.03 2.38
CA ILE A 295 8.56 -28.25 2.26
C ILE A 295 8.08 -27.81 3.64
N ALA A 296 8.08 -28.70 4.63
CA ALA A 296 7.69 -28.37 6.00
C ALA A 296 8.60 -27.29 6.60
N GLU A 297 9.92 -27.43 6.45
CA GLU A 297 10.91 -26.44 6.88
C GLU A 297 10.70 -25.08 6.19
N ALA A 298 10.54 -25.07 4.87
CA ALA A 298 10.34 -23.85 4.08
C ALA A 298 9.05 -23.09 4.44
N LEU A 299 8.04 -23.79 4.99
CA LEU A 299 6.78 -23.21 5.46
C LEU A 299 6.80 -22.87 6.96
N GLY A 300 7.95 -23.04 7.62
CA GLY A 300 8.14 -22.65 9.03
C GLY A 300 7.61 -23.65 10.05
N TYR A 301 7.49 -24.94 9.69
CA TYR A 301 7.16 -26.00 10.64
C TYR A 301 8.43 -26.60 11.23
N ALA A 302 8.49 -26.64 12.56
CA ALA A 302 9.64 -27.17 13.30
C ALA A 302 9.80 -28.69 13.14
N ASP A 303 8.71 -29.42 12.89
CA ASP A 303 8.74 -30.86 12.71
C ASP A 303 7.74 -31.35 11.64
N LEU A 304 8.13 -32.44 10.98
CA LEU A 304 7.37 -33.05 9.88
C LEU A 304 6.03 -33.64 10.34
N TYR A 305 5.95 -34.10 11.59
CA TYR A 305 4.75 -34.74 12.12
C TYR A 305 3.62 -33.73 12.30
N SER A 306 3.90 -32.59 12.93
CA SER A 306 2.98 -31.46 13.09
C SER A 306 2.50 -30.93 11.74
N PHE A 307 3.41 -30.77 10.79
CA PHE A 307 3.05 -30.39 9.41
C PHE A 307 2.10 -31.42 8.78
N SER A 308 2.45 -32.71 8.83
CA SER A 308 1.69 -33.76 8.16
C SER A 308 0.29 -33.92 8.76
N LYS A 309 0.17 -33.80 10.08
CA LYS A 309 -1.11 -33.82 10.79
C LYS A 309 -2.01 -32.65 10.34
N LEU A 310 -1.50 -31.42 10.41
CA LEU A 310 -2.24 -30.22 10.01
C LEU A 310 -2.61 -30.24 8.52
N PHE A 311 -1.71 -30.72 7.66
CA PHE A 311 -1.97 -30.85 6.24
C PHE A 311 -3.09 -31.84 5.96
N LYS A 312 -3.10 -32.99 6.66
CA LYS A 312 -4.18 -33.98 6.54
C LYS A 312 -5.50 -33.45 7.07
N GLU A 313 -5.51 -32.76 8.20
CA GLU A 313 -6.71 -32.11 8.74
C GLU A 313 -7.29 -31.08 7.77
N HIS A 314 -6.43 -30.32 7.08
CA HIS A 314 -6.85 -29.27 6.16
C HIS A 314 -7.31 -29.79 4.79
N ASN A 315 -6.59 -30.78 4.24
CA ASN A 315 -6.78 -31.22 2.85
C ASN A 315 -7.40 -32.63 2.72
N GLY A 316 -7.66 -33.31 3.83
CA GLY A 316 -8.22 -34.67 3.87
C GLY A 316 -7.24 -35.80 3.49
N LEU A 317 -6.05 -35.47 3.00
CA LEU A 317 -5.01 -36.42 2.55
C LEU A 317 -3.68 -36.11 3.21
N SER A 318 -2.86 -37.13 3.49
CA SER A 318 -1.48 -36.88 3.92
C SER A 318 -0.66 -36.21 2.80
N PRO A 319 0.42 -35.48 3.13
CA PRO A 319 1.28 -34.85 2.13
C PRO A 319 1.79 -35.83 1.05
N SER A 320 2.16 -37.05 1.46
CA SER A 320 2.63 -38.11 0.57
C SER A 320 1.54 -38.65 -0.35
N GLU A 321 0.32 -38.83 0.16
CA GLU A 321 -0.85 -39.23 -0.64
C GLU A 321 -1.23 -38.14 -1.64
N TYR A 322 -1.21 -36.89 -1.19
CA TYR A 322 -1.51 -35.74 -2.02
C TYR A 322 -0.54 -35.65 -3.21
N ARG A 323 0.76 -35.78 -2.97
CA ARG A 323 1.79 -35.79 -4.02
C ARG A 323 1.60 -36.93 -5.03
N ARG A 324 1.28 -38.14 -4.58
CA ARG A 324 1.07 -39.28 -5.51
C ARG A 324 -0.13 -39.08 -6.43
N ARG A 325 -1.12 -38.30 -6.02
CA ARG A 325 -2.35 -38.03 -6.79
C ARG A 325 -2.25 -36.79 -7.68
N ALA A 326 -1.32 -35.88 -7.39
CA ALA A 326 -1.11 -34.71 -8.22
C ALA A 326 -0.51 -35.16 -9.57
N PRO A 327 -1.01 -34.67 -10.72
CA PRO A 327 -0.43 -34.98 -12.02
C PRO A 327 1.00 -34.43 -12.07
N THR A 328 1.98 -35.33 -12.14
CA THR A 328 3.40 -34.98 -12.19
C THR A 328 3.71 -34.25 -13.49
N THR A 329 3.80 -32.92 -13.48
CA THR A 329 4.43 -32.20 -14.59
C THR A 329 5.94 -32.43 -14.49
N ILE A 330 6.47 -33.13 -15.48
CA ILE A 330 7.82 -33.69 -15.55
C ILE A 330 8.88 -32.57 -15.43
N SER A 331 9.85 -32.76 -14.52
CA SER A 331 11.09 -31.98 -14.45
C SER A 331 12.00 -32.36 -15.63
N THR A 332 12.24 -31.42 -16.55
CA THR A 332 13.37 -31.50 -17.48
C THR A 332 14.69 -31.40 -16.72
N LYS A 333 15.66 -32.22 -17.16
CA LYS A 333 17.01 -32.39 -16.62
C LYS A 333 17.85 -31.12 -16.62
#